data_AF-A0A6S7IX31-F1
#
_entry.id   AF-A0A6S7IX31-F1
#
_cell.length_a   1.000
_cell.length_b   1.000
_cell.length_c   1.000
_cell.angle_alpha   90.00
_cell.angle_beta   90.00
_cell.angle_gamma   90.00
#
_symmetry.space_group_name_H-M   'P 1'
#
loop_
_entity.id
_entity.type
_entity.pdbx_description
1 polymer ?
#
loop_
_entity_poly.entity_id
_entity_poly.type
_entity_poly.pdbx_seq_one_letter_code
_entity_poly.pdbx_strand_id
1 'polypeptide(L)'
;MKGLKPSCKAIARNERKARNGIYLIKPGPNQYCKTYCQMISLPGCSGGGWTLAMKIDGRKETFQYSSSLWSNKQSYNPSGGQSAFDDLETKLPTYWSTSFREICIGMKVGSALRFISFNYSANSLYSLFADGKYRETNLGRQTWKSLIPSAISSLQSKCNREGFNGNTAYVKVRLGIVANEGNDRCASPDSFVGLGSSNVKKGRLCRFDFMLNSAGNFAACKADNGDRDTKAMGYILIR
;
A
#
# COMPACT_ATOMS: atom_id res chain seq x y z
N MET A 1 -11.47 -33.16 0.07
CA MET A 1 -10.85 -31.94 0.65
C MET A 1 -11.94 -31.13 1.34
N LYS A 2 -11.89 -30.96 2.67
CA LYS A 2 -12.75 -29.97 3.37
C LYS A 2 -12.55 -28.62 2.67
N GLY A 3 -13.65 -27.93 2.36
CA GLY A 3 -13.63 -26.75 1.49
C GLY A 3 -12.62 -25.70 1.96
N LEU A 4 -11.58 -25.46 1.14
CA LEU A 4 -10.60 -24.41 1.38
C LEU A 4 -11.32 -23.06 1.57
N LYS A 5 -10.88 -22.30 2.58
CA LYS A 5 -11.48 -21.01 2.91
C LYS A 5 -11.02 -19.93 1.90
N PRO A 6 -11.86 -18.91 1.63
CA PRO A 6 -11.54 -17.88 0.64
C PRO A 6 -10.56 -16.81 1.11
N SER A 7 -10.37 -16.66 2.42
CA SER A 7 -9.51 -15.63 2.99
C SER A 7 -9.03 -16.02 4.39
N CYS A 8 -8.02 -15.31 4.90
CA CYS A 8 -7.55 -15.48 6.27
C CYS A 8 -8.64 -15.12 7.28
N LYS A 9 -9.54 -14.18 6.95
CA LYS A 9 -10.70 -13.83 7.77
C LYS A 9 -11.67 -15.00 7.90
N ALA A 10 -11.92 -15.69 6.78
CA ALA A 10 -12.76 -16.87 6.80
C ALA A 10 -12.13 -18.00 7.63
N ILE A 11 -10.81 -18.19 7.58
CA ILE A 11 -10.11 -19.14 8.46
C ILE A 11 -10.30 -18.73 9.93
N ALA A 12 -9.96 -17.49 10.29
CA ALA A 12 -10.04 -16.99 11.66
C ALA A 12 -11.44 -17.11 12.28
N ARG A 13 -12.51 -16.98 11.47
CA ARG A 13 -13.90 -17.19 11.92
C ARG A 13 -14.24 -18.65 12.21
N ASN A 14 -13.64 -19.59 11.49
CA ASN A 14 -13.92 -21.02 11.63
C ASN A 14 -12.96 -21.71 12.62
N GLU A 15 -11.77 -21.16 12.83
CA GLU A 15 -10.70 -21.77 13.61
C GLU A 15 -10.18 -20.79 14.67
N ARG A 16 -10.78 -20.81 15.86
CA ARG A 16 -10.42 -19.88 16.97
C ARG A 16 -8.95 -19.93 17.40
N LYS A 17 -8.24 -21.03 17.11
CA LYS A 17 -6.82 -21.23 17.46
C LYS A 17 -5.87 -21.02 16.28
N ALA A 18 -6.35 -20.50 15.13
CA ALA A 18 -5.50 -20.21 13.99
C ALA A 18 -4.38 -19.23 14.38
N ARG A 19 -3.16 -19.53 13.96
CA ARG A 19 -1.95 -18.75 14.27
C ARG A 19 -1.45 -18.03 13.03
N ASN A 20 -0.60 -17.03 13.22
CA ASN A 20 0.13 -16.43 12.11
C ASN A 20 0.87 -17.51 11.31
N GLY A 21 0.82 -17.43 9.99
CA GLY A 21 1.49 -18.42 9.17
C GLY A 21 1.02 -18.43 7.73
N ILE A 22 1.53 -19.40 6.98
CA ILE A 22 1.21 -19.59 5.57
C ILE A 22 0.00 -20.52 5.47
N TYR A 23 -1.03 -20.09 4.75
CA TYR A 23 -2.22 -20.88 4.53
C TYR A 23 -2.46 -21.05 3.03
N LEU A 24 -2.86 -22.25 2.63
CA LEU A 24 -3.46 -22.48 1.32
C LEU A 24 -4.92 -22.03 1.36
N ILE A 25 -5.30 -21.10 0.50
CA ILE A 25 -6.66 -20.56 0.41
C ILE A 25 -7.19 -20.62 -1.02
N LYS A 26 -8.52 -20.51 -1.17
CA LYS A 26 -9.23 -20.48 -2.45
C LYS A 26 -9.95 -19.14 -2.64
N PRO A 27 -9.25 -18.04 -2.98
CA PRO A 27 -9.83 -16.69 -2.98
C PRO A 27 -10.94 -16.49 -4.01
N GLY A 28 -10.97 -17.27 -5.10
CA GLY A 28 -12.00 -17.19 -6.12
C GLY A 28 -12.29 -18.54 -6.79
N PRO A 29 -13.24 -18.58 -7.74
CA PRO A 29 -13.53 -19.77 -8.52
C PRO A 29 -12.25 -20.30 -9.21
N ASN A 30 -11.92 -21.57 -8.98
CA ASN A 30 -10.74 -22.25 -9.51
C ASN A 30 -9.39 -21.54 -9.29
N GLN A 31 -9.30 -20.68 -8.28
CA GLN A 31 -8.06 -19.98 -7.93
C GLN A 31 -7.58 -20.40 -6.57
N TYR A 32 -6.30 -20.73 -6.48
CA TYR A 32 -5.65 -21.20 -5.26
C TYR A 32 -4.34 -20.45 -5.08
N CYS A 33 -4.03 -20.07 -3.85
CA CYS A 33 -2.71 -19.52 -3.53
C CYS A 33 -2.32 -19.82 -2.08
N LYS A 34 -1.02 -19.94 -1.85
CA LYS A 34 -0.45 -19.85 -0.51
C LYS A 34 -0.22 -18.37 -0.21
N THR A 35 -0.70 -17.91 0.93
CA THR A 35 -0.50 -16.53 1.39
C THR A 35 -0.23 -16.52 2.88
N TYR A 36 0.50 -15.50 3.34
CA TYR A 36 0.65 -15.22 4.75
C TYR A 36 -0.66 -14.67 5.33
N CYS A 37 -1.15 -15.34 6.36
CA CYS A 37 -2.26 -14.89 7.18
C CYS A 37 -1.72 -14.34 8.49
N GLN A 38 -2.05 -13.08 8.77
CA GLN A 38 -1.86 -12.49 10.08
C GLN A 38 -3.14 -12.70 10.89
N MET A 39 -3.11 -13.68 11.80
CA MET A 39 -4.24 -14.12 12.63
C MET A 39 -4.36 -13.38 13.95
N ILE A 40 -3.35 -12.61 14.36
CA ILE A 40 -3.38 -11.77 15.56
C ILE A 40 -3.21 -10.28 15.21
N SER A 41 -3.60 -9.41 16.13
CA SER A 41 -3.47 -7.95 15.98
C SER A 41 -2.05 -7.52 15.63
N LEU A 42 -1.93 -6.55 14.73
CA LEU A 42 -0.73 -5.75 14.52
C LEU A 42 -0.94 -4.36 15.16
N PRO A 43 0.12 -3.69 15.63
CA PRO A 43 0.04 -2.28 15.97
C PRO A 43 -0.48 -1.48 14.77
N GLY A 44 -1.63 -0.82 14.90
CA GLY A 44 -2.29 -0.08 13.81
C GLY A 44 -3.27 -0.89 12.94
N CYS A 45 -3.26 -2.23 13.01
CA CYS A 45 -4.25 -3.10 12.37
C CYS A 45 -4.84 -4.07 13.39
N SER A 46 -5.89 -3.62 14.08
CA SER A 46 -6.51 -4.35 15.18
C SER A 46 -7.18 -5.64 14.72
N GLY A 47 -7.17 -6.67 15.58
CA GLY A 47 -7.78 -7.98 15.31
C GLY A 47 -6.97 -8.86 14.35
N GLY A 48 -7.54 -9.99 13.98
CA GLY A 48 -6.88 -11.01 13.15
C GLY A 48 -7.57 -11.28 11.81
N GLY A 49 -6.99 -12.21 11.06
CA GLY A 49 -7.53 -12.69 9.79
C GLY A 49 -7.18 -11.80 8.61
N TRP A 50 -6.08 -11.04 8.70
CA TRP A 50 -5.59 -10.24 7.58
C TRP A 50 -4.94 -11.14 6.53
N THR A 51 -5.35 -10.95 5.28
CA THR A 51 -4.87 -11.69 4.12
C THR A 51 -3.88 -10.83 3.36
N LEU A 52 -2.63 -11.28 3.25
CA LEU A 52 -1.64 -10.58 2.42
C LEU A 52 -2.07 -10.61 0.94
N ALA A 53 -2.00 -9.45 0.29
CA ALA A 53 -2.32 -9.30 -1.12
C ALA A 53 -1.12 -8.84 -1.97
N MET A 54 -0.30 -7.95 -1.42
CA MET A 54 0.77 -7.31 -2.18
C MET A 54 1.90 -6.84 -1.27
N LYS A 55 3.13 -6.89 -1.77
CA LYS A 55 4.35 -6.36 -1.17
C LYS A 55 5.13 -5.57 -2.22
N ILE A 56 5.55 -4.35 -1.88
CA ILE A 56 6.14 -3.39 -2.82
C ILE A 56 7.47 -2.91 -2.28
N ASP A 57 8.55 -3.06 -3.05
CA ASP A 57 9.86 -2.54 -2.66
C ASP A 57 10.03 -1.13 -3.23
N GLY A 58 10.02 -0.12 -2.36
CA GLY A 58 10.16 1.28 -2.74
C GLY A 58 11.45 1.62 -3.51
N ARG A 59 12.45 0.73 -3.47
CA ARG A 59 13.71 0.86 -4.24
C ARG A 59 13.58 0.38 -5.69
N LYS A 60 12.50 -0.32 -6.04
CA LYS A 60 12.28 -0.95 -7.34
C LYS A 60 11.16 -0.29 -8.11
N GLU A 61 11.22 -0.44 -9.42
CA GLU A 61 10.24 0.14 -10.35
C GLU A 61 9.02 -0.76 -10.58
N THR A 62 9.10 -2.03 -10.15
CA THR A 62 8.11 -3.10 -10.39
C THR A 62 6.66 -2.64 -10.21
N PHE A 63 6.40 -1.90 -9.14
CA PHE A 63 5.07 -1.45 -8.77
C PHE A 63 4.91 0.07 -8.75
N GLN A 64 5.70 0.81 -9.54
CA GLN A 64 5.43 2.23 -9.77
C GLN A 64 3.98 2.46 -10.26
N TYR A 65 3.50 3.69 -10.15
CA TYR A 65 2.12 4.05 -10.47
C TYR A 65 1.64 3.51 -11.83
N SER A 66 2.48 3.63 -12.87
CA SER A 66 2.17 3.23 -14.25
C SER A 66 2.23 1.72 -14.51
N SER A 67 2.71 0.92 -13.54
CA SER A 67 2.88 -0.52 -13.72
C SER A 67 1.55 -1.21 -14.09
N SER A 68 1.59 -2.04 -15.13
CA SER A 68 0.44 -2.85 -15.54
C SER A 68 0.03 -3.88 -14.48
N LEU A 69 0.90 -4.15 -13.50
CA LEU A 69 0.58 -5.01 -12.36
C LEU A 69 -0.54 -4.44 -11.49
N TRP A 70 -0.84 -3.13 -11.53
CA TRP A 70 -2.00 -2.58 -10.83
C TRP A 70 -3.34 -2.93 -11.52
N SER A 71 -3.34 -3.07 -12.84
CA SER A 71 -4.53 -3.20 -13.67
C SER A 71 -4.67 -4.55 -14.37
N ASN A 72 -3.79 -5.52 -14.10
CA ASN A 72 -3.90 -6.89 -14.61
C ASN A 72 -4.27 -7.89 -13.50
N LYS A 73 -4.68 -9.11 -13.90
CA LYS A 73 -4.97 -10.24 -13.00
C LYS A 73 -3.86 -11.31 -13.04
N GLN A 74 -2.61 -10.85 -13.09
CA GLN A 74 -1.43 -11.71 -13.08
C GLN A 74 -0.74 -11.63 -11.71
N SER A 75 -0.21 -12.77 -11.27
CA SER A 75 0.64 -12.83 -10.07
C SER A 75 2.03 -12.29 -10.38
N TYR A 76 2.71 -11.75 -9.37
CA TYR A 76 4.13 -11.44 -9.42
C TYR A 76 4.80 -12.08 -8.20
N ASN A 77 5.88 -12.83 -8.44
CA ASN A 77 6.62 -13.56 -7.40
C ASN A 77 5.74 -14.16 -6.28
N PRO A 78 4.91 -15.18 -6.57
CA PRO A 78 4.01 -15.76 -5.55
C PRO A 78 4.73 -16.34 -4.33
N SER A 79 6.00 -16.72 -4.48
CA SER A 79 6.82 -17.22 -3.37
C SER A 79 7.05 -16.15 -2.30
N GLY A 80 7.16 -14.87 -2.68
CA GLY A 80 7.26 -13.74 -1.76
C GLY A 80 6.00 -13.54 -0.90
N GLY A 81 4.87 -14.15 -1.26
CA GLY A 81 3.66 -14.19 -0.44
C GLY A 81 3.70 -15.20 0.72
N GLN A 82 4.72 -16.05 0.76
CA GLN A 82 4.85 -17.14 1.74
C GLN A 82 5.79 -16.76 2.91
N SER A 83 5.78 -15.49 3.26
CA SER A 83 6.54 -14.90 4.35
C SER A 83 5.78 -13.67 4.87
N ALA A 84 6.08 -13.25 6.11
CA ALA A 84 5.39 -12.13 6.75
C ALA A 84 5.83 -10.77 6.17
N PHE A 85 6.65 -10.03 6.90
CA PHE A 85 7.06 -8.65 6.57
C PHE A 85 8.55 -8.59 6.20
N ASP A 86 8.95 -9.41 5.24
CA ASP A 86 10.28 -9.38 4.61
C ASP A 86 10.32 -8.39 3.42
N ASP A 87 11.43 -8.40 2.69
CA ASP A 87 11.70 -7.44 1.61
C ASP A 87 11.50 -8.07 0.21
N LEU A 88 10.69 -9.14 0.13
CA LEU A 88 10.37 -9.81 -1.13
C LEU A 88 9.08 -9.24 -1.73
N GLU A 89 9.19 -8.64 -2.90
CA GLU A 89 8.04 -8.16 -3.69
C GLU A 89 7.09 -9.30 -4.04
N THR A 90 5.79 -9.04 -3.99
CA THR A 90 4.78 -10.02 -4.41
C THR A 90 3.47 -9.34 -4.80
N LYS A 91 2.73 -10.01 -5.67
CA LYS A 91 1.32 -9.74 -5.95
C LYS A 91 0.62 -11.09 -6.09
N LEU A 92 -0.39 -11.31 -5.27
CA LEU A 92 -1.06 -12.61 -5.13
C LEU A 92 -2.48 -12.58 -5.71
N PRO A 93 -3.09 -13.75 -6.01
CA PRO A 93 -4.49 -13.83 -6.43
C PRO A 93 -5.50 -13.18 -5.49
N THR A 94 -5.17 -13.07 -4.20
CA THR A 94 -5.95 -12.32 -3.22
C THR A 94 -6.15 -10.84 -3.59
N TYR A 95 -5.24 -10.25 -4.38
CA TYR A 95 -5.37 -8.89 -4.89
C TYR A 95 -6.60 -8.69 -5.79
N TRP A 96 -6.91 -9.65 -6.67
CA TRP A 96 -7.99 -9.48 -7.66
C TRP A 96 -9.25 -10.32 -7.41
N SER A 97 -9.22 -11.21 -6.42
CA SER A 97 -10.32 -12.17 -6.19
C SER A 97 -10.89 -12.17 -4.78
N THR A 98 -10.31 -11.44 -3.84
CA THR A 98 -10.82 -11.40 -2.47
C THR A 98 -11.59 -10.10 -2.25
N SER A 99 -12.90 -10.22 -2.00
CA SER A 99 -13.69 -9.11 -1.45
C SER A 99 -13.29 -8.85 0.00
N PHE A 100 -13.32 -7.59 0.40
CA PHE A 100 -12.91 -7.17 1.74
C PHE A 100 -13.72 -5.97 2.23
N ARG A 101 -13.64 -5.70 3.53
CA ARG A 101 -14.25 -4.53 4.19
C ARG A 101 -13.26 -3.64 4.90
N GLU A 102 -12.05 -4.14 5.13
CA GLU A 102 -10.97 -3.42 5.79
C GLU A 102 -9.66 -3.61 5.04
N ILE A 103 -8.85 -2.55 5.03
CA ILE A 103 -7.50 -2.53 4.49
C ILE A 103 -6.53 -2.25 5.62
N CYS A 104 -5.41 -2.97 5.64
CA CYS A 104 -4.26 -2.70 6.49
C CYS A 104 -3.06 -2.41 5.57
N ILE A 105 -2.43 -1.25 5.78
CA ILE A 105 -1.23 -0.81 5.08
C ILE A 105 -0.07 -0.89 6.05
N GLY A 106 1.02 -1.51 5.63
CA GLY A 106 2.28 -1.52 6.36
C GLY A 106 3.39 -0.83 5.59
N MET A 107 4.32 -0.21 6.31
CA MET A 107 5.59 0.25 5.79
C MET A 107 6.73 -0.16 6.72
N LYS A 108 7.80 -0.71 6.13
CA LYS A 108 9.06 -1.01 6.81
C LYS A 108 10.16 -0.09 6.30
N VAL A 109 10.76 0.68 7.21
CA VAL A 109 11.91 1.55 6.95
C VAL A 109 13.03 1.16 7.92
N GLY A 110 14.09 0.56 7.39
CA GLY A 110 15.10 -0.11 8.23
C GLY A 110 14.46 -1.21 9.07
N SER A 111 14.61 -1.14 10.40
CA SER A 111 13.96 -2.04 11.35
C SER A 111 12.56 -1.60 11.78
N ALA A 112 12.15 -0.36 11.47
CA ALA A 112 10.87 0.18 11.90
C ALA A 112 9.75 -0.31 10.98
N LEU A 113 8.84 -1.13 11.52
CA LEU A 113 7.65 -1.62 10.83
C LEU A 113 6.40 -0.98 11.46
N ARG A 114 5.64 -0.23 10.66
CA ARG A 114 4.48 0.55 11.11
C ARG A 114 3.27 0.24 10.23
N PHE A 115 2.08 0.25 10.84
CA PHE A 115 0.85 0.01 10.10
C PHE A 115 -0.24 1.02 10.42
N ILE A 116 -1.16 1.16 9.46
CA ILE A 116 -2.45 1.83 9.63
C ILE A 116 -3.53 0.93 9.03
N SER A 117 -4.76 1.03 9.53
CA SER A 117 -5.91 0.32 8.95
C SER A 117 -7.14 1.22 8.90
N PHE A 118 -8.03 0.89 7.98
CA PHE A 118 -9.28 1.61 7.80
C PHE A 118 -10.35 0.77 7.10
N ASN A 119 -11.60 1.16 7.31
CA ASN A 119 -12.75 0.55 6.66
C ASN A 119 -12.84 1.02 5.21
N TYR A 120 -12.86 0.06 4.28
CA TYR A 120 -13.13 0.30 2.88
C TYR A 120 -13.67 -0.99 2.25
N SER A 121 -14.86 -0.94 1.67
CA SER A 121 -15.48 -2.13 1.06
C SER A 121 -15.26 -2.16 -0.45
N ALA A 122 -14.78 -3.29 -0.96
CA ALA A 122 -14.61 -3.51 -2.39
C ALA A 122 -14.67 -4.99 -2.76
N ASN A 123 -14.93 -5.28 -4.03
CA ASN A 123 -14.91 -6.64 -4.56
C ASN A 123 -13.49 -7.20 -4.69
N SER A 124 -12.49 -6.33 -4.82
CA SER A 124 -11.05 -6.66 -4.84
C SER A 124 -10.21 -5.39 -4.89
N LEU A 125 -8.91 -5.47 -4.61
CA LEU A 125 -7.98 -4.35 -4.81
C LEU A 125 -7.89 -4.01 -6.30
N TYR A 126 -7.92 -5.02 -7.17
CA TYR A 126 -8.04 -4.82 -8.62
C TYR A 126 -9.18 -3.88 -8.99
N SER A 127 -10.38 -4.08 -8.42
CA SER A 127 -11.53 -3.20 -8.72
C SER A 127 -11.37 -1.75 -8.25
N LEU A 128 -10.45 -1.48 -7.31
CA LEU A 128 -10.13 -0.13 -6.85
C LEU A 128 -9.03 0.55 -7.67
N PHE A 129 -8.04 -0.20 -8.15
CA PHE A 129 -6.88 0.38 -8.84
C PHE A 129 -6.98 0.34 -10.36
N ALA A 130 -7.64 -0.68 -10.93
CA ALA A 130 -7.53 -0.98 -12.35
C ALA A 130 -8.15 0.09 -13.26
N ASP A 131 -9.21 0.77 -12.82
CA ASP A 131 -9.87 1.82 -13.61
C ASP A 131 -9.19 3.18 -13.51
N GLY A 132 -8.16 3.32 -12.66
CA GLY A 132 -7.42 4.56 -12.47
C GLY A 132 -8.23 5.72 -11.88
N LYS A 133 -9.47 5.49 -11.43
CA LYS A 133 -10.32 6.55 -10.89
C LYS A 133 -9.89 6.93 -9.48
N TYR A 134 -9.80 8.23 -9.22
CA TYR A 134 -9.55 8.74 -7.89
C TYR A 134 -10.72 8.38 -6.95
N ARG A 135 -10.39 7.91 -5.74
CA ARG A 135 -11.36 7.65 -4.67
C ARG A 135 -10.76 8.10 -3.36
N GLU A 136 -11.45 8.99 -2.66
CA GLU A 136 -10.96 9.59 -1.43
C GLU A 136 -10.97 8.61 -0.25
N THR A 137 -10.01 8.78 0.66
CA THR A 137 -10.05 8.25 2.02
C THR A 137 -10.14 9.40 3.03
N ASN A 138 -10.48 9.11 4.28
CA ASN A 138 -10.60 10.16 5.33
C ASN A 138 -9.77 9.78 6.57
N LEU A 139 -8.49 9.47 6.38
CA LEU A 139 -7.58 9.06 7.46
C LEU A 139 -6.87 10.23 8.11
N GLY A 140 -6.68 11.31 7.35
CA GLY A 140 -5.94 12.48 7.75
C GLY A 140 -4.44 12.35 7.58
N ARG A 141 -3.81 13.52 7.39
CA ARG A 141 -2.37 13.69 7.17
C ARG A 141 -1.49 12.95 8.17
N GLN A 142 -1.79 13.09 9.47
CA GLN A 142 -0.96 12.52 10.53
C GLN A 142 -0.97 10.99 10.49
N THR A 143 -2.11 10.39 10.17
CA THR A 143 -2.23 8.93 10.02
C THR A 143 -1.33 8.43 8.89
N TRP A 144 -1.35 9.06 7.72
CA TRP A 144 -0.45 8.70 6.63
C TRP A 144 1.03 8.89 7.00
N LYS A 145 1.39 10.05 7.58
CA LYS A 145 2.77 10.32 8.03
C LYS A 145 3.26 9.31 9.07
N SER A 146 2.36 8.73 9.87
CA SER A 146 2.71 7.76 10.92
C SER A 146 3.26 6.43 10.39
N LEU A 147 3.06 6.12 9.10
CA LEU A 147 3.69 4.97 8.44
C LEU A 147 5.22 5.07 8.37
N ILE A 148 5.76 6.28 8.45
CA ILE A 148 7.19 6.58 8.42
C ILE A 148 7.63 6.99 9.83
N PRO A 149 8.83 6.58 10.30
CA PRO A 149 9.33 7.06 11.59
C PRO A 149 9.34 8.59 11.66
N SER A 150 8.80 9.14 12.76
CA SER A 150 8.55 10.59 12.89
C SER A 150 9.78 11.46 12.60
N ALA A 151 10.97 11.01 13.02
CA ALA A 151 12.23 11.71 12.79
C ALA A 151 12.56 11.95 11.30
N ILE A 152 12.05 11.10 10.40
CA ILE A 152 12.33 11.14 8.95
C ILE A 152 11.07 11.25 8.09
N SER A 153 9.89 11.38 8.71
CA SER A 153 8.61 11.58 8.02
C SER A 153 8.44 13.06 7.67
N SER A 154 8.33 13.37 6.38
CA SER A 154 8.23 14.73 5.88
C SER A 154 7.16 14.84 4.79
N LEU A 155 6.41 15.94 4.75
CA LEU A 155 5.40 16.18 3.73
C LEU A 155 5.21 17.69 3.60
N GLN A 156 4.93 18.25 2.41
CA GLN A 156 4.62 19.69 2.33
C GLN A 156 3.30 20.00 3.04
N SER A 157 3.16 21.19 3.60
CA SER A 157 2.18 21.49 4.66
C SER A 157 0.74 21.68 4.19
N LYS A 158 0.53 21.92 2.89
CA LYS A 158 -0.78 22.13 2.28
C LYS A 158 -1.11 20.97 1.35
N CYS A 159 -2.32 21.01 0.79
CA CYS A 159 -2.94 19.92 0.07
C CYS A 159 -2.86 18.58 0.81
N ASN A 160 -4.00 18.04 1.24
CA ASN A 160 -4.02 16.74 1.94
C ASN A 160 -4.89 15.76 1.16
N ARG A 161 -4.65 15.68 -0.16
CA ARG A 161 -5.45 14.82 -1.04
C ARG A 161 -5.03 13.37 -0.82
N GLU A 162 -5.90 12.57 -0.23
CA GLU A 162 -5.62 11.18 0.15
C GLU A 162 -6.57 10.18 -0.51
N GLY A 163 -6.07 8.97 -0.74
CA GLY A 163 -6.87 7.83 -1.16
C GLY A 163 -6.26 7.06 -2.32
N PHE A 164 -7.13 6.54 -3.19
CA PHE A 164 -6.78 5.68 -4.31
C PHE A 164 -6.56 6.47 -5.60
N ASN A 165 -5.59 6.04 -6.42
CA ASN A 165 -5.25 6.61 -7.72
C ASN A 165 -5.12 8.14 -7.68
N GLY A 166 -4.30 8.66 -6.77
CA GLY A 166 -3.89 10.05 -6.73
C GLY A 166 -3.03 10.39 -7.94
N ASN A 167 -3.68 10.76 -9.05
CA ASN A 167 -3.03 11.15 -10.30
C ASN A 167 -2.93 12.68 -10.36
N THR A 168 -1.78 13.23 -9.98
CA THR A 168 -1.56 14.69 -9.97
C THR A 168 -0.49 15.12 -10.95
N ALA A 169 -0.20 16.42 -11.03
CA ALA A 169 0.69 16.99 -12.03
C ALA A 169 2.17 16.60 -11.86
N TYR A 170 2.66 16.43 -10.63
CA TYR A 170 4.09 16.18 -10.37
C TYR A 170 4.37 14.81 -9.74
N VAL A 171 3.54 14.40 -8.78
CA VAL A 171 3.60 13.05 -8.20
C VAL A 171 2.31 12.28 -8.42
N LYS A 172 2.45 10.96 -8.56
CA LYS A 172 1.31 10.05 -8.56
C LYS A 172 1.48 9.04 -7.44
N VAL A 173 0.37 8.61 -6.85
CA VAL A 173 0.36 7.55 -5.83
C VAL A 173 -0.86 6.65 -6.03
N ARG A 174 -0.68 5.33 -5.98
CA ARG A 174 -1.82 4.40 -6.11
C ARG A 174 -2.64 4.39 -4.84
N LEU A 175 -2.01 4.37 -3.67
CA LEU A 175 -2.68 4.46 -2.38
C LEU A 175 -1.83 5.30 -1.43
N GLY A 176 -2.31 6.46 -1.02
CA GLY A 176 -1.53 7.37 -0.20
C GLY A 176 -2.13 8.75 -0.05
N ILE A 177 -1.32 9.66 0.49
CA ILE A 177 -1.57 11.09 0.51
C ILE A 177 -0.57 11.81 -0.38
N VAL A 178 -1.04 12.83 -1.10
CA VAL A 178 -0.20 13.79 -1.84
C VAL A 178 -0.41 15.19 -1.29
N ALA A 179 0.65 15.99 -1.32
CA ALA A 179 0.70 17.33 -0.75
C ALA A 179 1.58 18.28 -1.56
N ASN A 180 1.39 19.58 -1.33
CA ASN A 180 2.25 20.67 -1.81
C ASN A 180 2.29 21.81 -0.78
N GLU A 181 3.02 22.87 -1.08
CA GLU A 181 3.13 24.09 -0.27
C GLU A 181 2.36 25.28 -0.88
N GLY A 182 1.91 25.14 -2.13
CA GLY A 182 1.19 26.16 -2.89
C GLY A 182 -0.26 26.39 -2.43
N ASN A 183 -0.81 27.56 -2.79
CA ASN A 183 -2.22 27.92 -2.62
C ASN A 183 -3.00 27.76 -3.93
N ASP A 184 -2.88 26.61 -4.58
CA ASP A 184 -3.35 26.38 -5.96
C ASP A 184 -4.51 25.37 -6.04
N ARG A 185 -5.21 25.16 -4.92
CA ARG A 185 -6.31 24.19 -4.80
C ARG A 185 -5.89 22.75 -5.18
N CYS A 186 -4.71 22.32 -4.72
CA CYS A 186 -4.18 20.98 -5.00
C CYS A 186 -3.92 20.70 -6.49
N ALA A 187 -3.52 21.71 -7.27
CA ALA A 187 -3.19 21.52 -8.70
C ALA A 187 -1.77 20.96 -8.92
N SER A 188 -0.82 21.31 -8.04
CA SER A 188 0.59 20.94 -8.11
C SER A 188 1.14 20.03 -7.00
N PRO A 189 0.43 19.01 -6.45
CA PRO A 189 1.02 18.10 -5.48
C PRO A 189 2.33 17.49 -5.98
N ASP A 190 3.35 17.59 -5.15
CA ASP A 190 4.73 17.26 -5.45
C ASP A 190 5.47 16.57 -4.29
N SER A 191 4.79 16.32 -3.16
CA SER A 191 5.21 15.38 -2.12
C SER A 191 4.15 14.30 -1.85
N PHE A 192 4.57 13.16 -1.29
CA PHE A 192 3.66 12.06 -0.97
C PHE A 192 4.13 11.20 0.21
N VAL A 193 3.18 10.51 0.82
CA VAL A 193 3.41 9.26 1.59
C VAL A 193 2.47 8.21 1.05
N GLY A 194 2.98 7.06 0.62
CA GLY A 194 2.11 6.00 0.11
C GLY A 194 2.81 4.90 -0.68
N LEU A 195 1.98 4.17 -1.43
CA LEU A 195 2.33 2.99 -2.22
C LEU A 195 2.01 3.20 -3.70
N GLY A 196 2.82 2.61 -4.56
CA GLY A 196 2.67 2.68 -6.00
C GLY A 196 2.87 4.09 -6.55
N SER A 197 3.93 4.74 -6.10
CA SER A 197 4.26 6.10 -6.51
C SER A 197 5.15 6.16 -7.75
N SER A 198 5.10 7.29 -8.45
CA SER A 198 6.04 7.66 -9.51
C SER A 198 6.07 9.17 -9.69
N ASN A 199 7.09 9.69 -10.39
CA ASN A 199 7.06 11.04 -10.95
C ASN A 199 6.26 11.06 -12.27
N VAL A 200 5.82 12.25 -12.67
CA VAL A 200 5.13 12.46 -13.96
C VAL A 200 6.08 12.85 -15.09
N LYS A 201 7.25 13.44 -14.79
CA LYS A 201 8.22 13.89 -15.79
C LYS A 201 9.66 13.64 -15.36
N LYS A 202 10.53 13.33 -16.33
CA LYS A 202 11.98 13.51 -16.21
C LYS A 202 12.25 15.01 -16.08
N GLY A 203 13.01 15.42 -15.07
CA GLY A 203 13.33 16.81 -14.81
C GLY A 203 13.53 17.08 -13.33
N ARG A 204 13.99 18.29 -13.02
CA ARG A 204 14.30 18.70 -11.67
C ARG A 204 13.02 19.09 -10.92
N LEU A 205 12.67 18.36 -9.87
CA LEU A 205 11.69 18.82 -8.89
C LEU A 205 12.46 19.51 -7.74
N CYS A 206 12.39 20.83 -7.71
CA CYS A 206 13.23 21.66 -6.83
C CYS A 206 14.75 21.42 -6.99
N ARG A 207 15.35 20.57 -6.16
CA ARG A 207 16.79 20.21 -6.22
C ARG A 207 17.03 18.72 -6.53
N PHE A 208 15.96 17.95 -6.71
CA PHE A 208 16.01 16.51 -6.93
C PHE A 208 15.90 16.20 -8.42
N ASP A 209 16.88 15.49 -8.95
CA ASP A 209 16.92 14.96 -10.31
C ASP A 209 16.80 13.44 -10.26
N PHE A 210 15.60 12.88 -10.09
CA PHE A 210 15.49 11.46 -9.74
C PHE A 210 14.21 10.77 -10.21
N MET A 211 14.33 9.44 -10.30
CA MET A 211 13.20 8.51 -10.21
C MET A 211 12.79 8.36 -8.75
N LEU A 212 11.54 8.70 -8.45
CA LEU A 212 10.99 8.63 -7.10
C LEU A 212 10.82 7.19 -6.64
N ASN A 213 10.88 6.99 -5.33
CA ASN A 213 10.55 5.70 -4.72
C ASN A 213 9.12 5.25 -5.11
N SER A 214 8.91 3.95 -5.26
CA SER A 214 7.59 3.38 -5.57
C SER A 214 6.74 3.10 -4.31
N ALA A 215 7.35 3.17 -3.13
CA ALA A 215 6.69 3.06 -1.84
C ALA A 215 7.53 3.75 -0.75
N GLY A 216 6.85 4.49 0.13
CA GLY A 216 7.48 5.21 1.22
C GLY A 216 7.04 6.67 1.25
N ASN A 217 8.01 7.56 1.38
CA ASN A 217 7.77 8.99 1.53
C ASN A 217 8.75 9.81 0.70
N PHE A 218 8.21 10.74 -0.07
CA PHE A 218 8.98 11.77 -0.75
C PHE A 218 8.45 13.15 -0.35
N ALA A 219 9.35 14.06 -0.01
CA ALA A 219 9.01 15.46 0.15
C ALA A 219 10.22 16.35 -0.15
N ALA A 220 9.97 17.46 -0.83
CA ALA A 220 10.96 18.50 -1.11
C ALA A 220 10.26 19.87 -1.03
N CYS A 221 10.90 20.93 -1.54
CA CYS A 221 10.21 22.18 -1.84
C CYS A 221 9.48 22.80 -0.62
N LYS A 222 10.19 22.98 0.49
CA LYS A 222 9.66 23.48 1.79
C LYS A 222 8.75 22.47 2.51
N ALA A 223 9.21 21.23 2.59
CA ALA A 223 8.54 20.20 3.38
C ALA A 223 8.68 20.42 4.90
N ASP A 224 7.73 19.90 5.67
CA ASP A 224 7.62 20.16 7.10
C ASP A 224 8.74 19.54 7.97
N ASN A 225 9.49 18.57 7.45
CA ASN A 225 10.63 17.96 8.13
C ASN A 225 11.82 17.79 7.17
N GLY A 226 12.05 18.84 6.36
CA GLY A 226 13.12 18.91 5.37
C GLY A 226 12.92 17.96 4.20
N ASP A 227 13.89 17.99 3.28
CA ASP A 227 13.85 17.17 2.09
C ASP A 227 14.08 15.69 2.43
N ARG A 228 13.22 14.81 1.90
CA ARG A 228 13.24 13.35 2.16
C ARG A 228 12.92 12.56 0.89
N ASP A 229 13.66 11.48 0.68
CA ASP A 229 13.31 10.39 -0.23
C ASP A 229 13.50 9.05 0.51
N THR A 230 12.53 8.76 1.39
CA THR A 230 12.53 7.59 2.25
C THR A 230 11.88 6.42 1.53
N LYS A 231 12.71 5.48 1.08
CA LYS A 231 12.26 4.22 0.47
C LYS A 231 11.79 3.26 1.57
N ALA A 232 10.60 2.69 1.41
CA ALA A 232 10.04 1.72 2.33
C ALA A 232 9.71 0.40 1.61
N MET A 233 9.71 -0.70 2.36
CA MET A 233 8.99 -1.90 1.94
C MET A 233 7.52 -1.73 2.33
N GLY A 234 6.62 -1.70 1.35
CA GLY A 234 5.19 -1.54 1.52
C GLY A 234 4.45 -2.87 1.56
N TYR A 235 3.40 -2.96 2.38
CA TYR A 235 2.55 -4.15 2.53
C TYR A 235 1.08 -3.75 2.41
N ILE A 236 0.29 -4.53 1.65
CA ILE A 236 -1.16 -4.40 1.59
C ILE A 236 -1.80 -5.71 2.04
N LEU A 237 -2.58 -5.63 3.11
CA LEU A 237 -3.40 -6.72 3.62
C LEU A 237 -4.87 -6.32 3.62
N ILE A 238 -5.74 -7.30 3.44
CA ILE A 238 -7.20 -7.11 3.34
C ILE A 238 -7.94 -8.15 4.18
N ARG A 239 -9.14 -7.80 4.68
CA ARG A 239 -10.00 -8.76 5.40
C ARG A 239 -11.49 -8.50 5.28
#